data_AF-A0A7X8HSD1-F1
#
_entry.id   AF-A0A7X8HSD1-F1
#
_cell.length_a   1.000
_cell.length_b   1.000
_cell.length_c   1.000
_cell.angle_alpha   90.00
_cell.angle_beta   90.00
_cell.angle_gamma   90.00
#
_symmetry.space_group_name_H-M   'P 1'
#
loop_
_entity.id
_entity.type
_entity.pdbx_description
1 polymer ?
#
loop_
_entity_poly.entity_id
_entity_poly.type
_entity_poly.pdbx_seq_one_letter_code
_entity_poly.pdbx_strand_id
1 'polypeptide(L)' 'MSTMFCSQCQETAQNTGCVTRGVCGKPSDVSNYQDLLIYV' A
#
# COMPACT_ATOMS: atom_id res chain seq x y z
N MET A 1 10.01 3.27 -10.49
CA MET A 1 9.28 1.98 -10.47
C MET A 1 8.52 1.93 -9.15
N SER A 2 7.19 1.89 -9.16
CA SER A 2 6.38 1.75 -7.93
C SER A 2 6.34 0.28 -7.51
N THR A 3 6.52 -0.02 -6.22
CA THR A 3 6.65 -1.40 -5.69
C THR A 3 5.37 -1.94 -5.03
N MET A 4 4.38 -1.06 -4.80
CA MET A 4 3.05 -1.37 -4.25
C MET A 4 2.04 -0.29 -4.68
N PHE A 5 0.75 -0.48 -4.36
CA PHE A 5 -0.23 0.60 -4.34
C PHE A 5 -1.24 0.37 -3.20
N CYS A 6 -1.41 1.35 -2.32
CA CYS A 6 -2.40 1.27 -1.24
C CYS A 6 -2.97 2.66 -0.90
N SER A 7 -4.29 2.79 -0.93
CA SER A 7 -5.04 4.04 -0.68
C SER A 7 -6.12 3.90 0.41
N GLN A 8 -6.02 2.88 1.27
CA GLN A 8 -7.12 2.48 2.17
C GLN A 8 -7.35 3.40 3.38
N CYS A 9 -6.35 4.15 3.83
CA CYS A 9 -6.45 5.02 5.00
C CYS A 9 -6.37 6.50 4.62
N GLN A 10 -6.84 7.38 5.51
CA GLN A 10 -6.81 8.82 5.27
C GLN A 10 -5.36 9.35 5.15
N GLU A 11 -4.42 8.74 5.84
CA GLU A 11 -3.01 9.16 5.92
C GLU A 11 -2.15 8.77 4.70
N THR A 12 -2.75 8.39 3.58
CA THR A 12 -1.98 7.95 2.41
C THR A 12 -1.06 9.05 1.87
N ALA A 13 0.06 8.65 1.26
CA ALA A 13 1.04 9.59 0.74
C ALA A 13 0.38 10.57 -0.25
N GLN A 14 0.58 11.87 0.00
CA GLN A 14 0.01 12.97 -0.79
C GLN A 14 -1.51 12.91 -0.96
N ASN A 15 -2.22 12.21 -0.06
CA ASN A 15 -3.67 11.97 -0.18
C ASN A 15 -4.07 11.32 -1.53
N THR A 16 -3.20 10.49 -2.10
CA THR A 16 -3.42 9.80 -3.38
C THR A 16 -3.20 8.29 -3.25
N GLY A 17 -2.04 7.88 -2.74
CA GLY A 17 -1.71 6.47 -2.60
C GLY A 17 -0.25 6.24 -2.24
N CYS A 18 0.01 5.22 -1.42
CA CYS A 18 1.35 4.83 -1.06
C CYS A 18 1.91 3.88 -2.14
N VAL A 19 3.02 4.25 -2.78
CA VAL A 19 3.60 3.51 -3.93
C VAL A 19 4.95 2.82 -3.66
N THR A 20 5.60 3.17 -2.55
CA THR A 20 6.92 2.61 -2.15
C THR A 20 6.85 1.99 -0.76
N ARG A 21 6.31 2.73 0.21
CA ARG A 21 6.04 2.28 1.59
C ARG A 21 4.84 3.06 2.12
N GLY A 22 4.01 2.42 2.96
CA GLY A 22 2.87 3.05 3.60
C GLY A 22 3.31 4.10 4.64
N VAL A 23 2.56 5.20 4.76
CA VAL A 23 2.76 6.19 5.84
C VAL A 23 2.58 5.54 7.21
N CYS A 24 1.67 4.56 7.31
CA CYS A 24 1.50 3.69 8.47
C CYS A 24 2.65 2.69 8.71
N GLY A 25 3.70 2.72 7.90
CA GLY A 25 4.87 1.83 8.01
C GLY A 25 4.79 0.53 7.19
N LYS A 26 3.64 0.21 6.59
CA LYS A 26 3.41 -1.02 5.80
C LYS A 26 4.44 -1.16 4.66
N PRO A 27 5.29 -2.21 4.66
CA PRO A 27 6.22 -2.47 3.57
C PRO A 27 5.48 -3.06 2.34
N SER A 28 6.12 -2.98 1.17
CA SER A 28 5.47 -3.33 -0.10
C SER A 28 5.14 -4.81 -0.24
N ASP A 29 5.95 -5.70 0.32
CA ASP A 29 5.67 -7.14 0.39
C ASP A 29 4.38 -7.42 1.17
N VAL A 30 4.21 -6.82 2.34
CA VAL A 30 2.98 -6.95 3.15
C VAL A 30 1.78 -6.36 2.41
N SER A 31 1.94 -5.23 1.70
CA SER A 31 0.86 -4.69 0.87
C SER A 31 0.43 -5.68 -0.22
N ASN A 32 1.40 -6.21 -0.97
CA ASN A 32 1.13 -7.11 -2.09
C ASN A 32 0.53 -8.46 -1.62
N TYR A 33 0.94 -8.97 -0.45
CA TYR A 33 0.32 -10.15 0.15
C TYR A 33 -1.12 -9.87 0.63
N GLN A 34 -1.41 -8.67 1.15
CA GLN A 34 -2.78 -8.28 1.48
C GLN A 34 -3.64 -8.16 0.22
N ASP A 35 -3.09 -7.63 -0.87
CA ASP A 35 -3.77 -7.56 -2.17
C ASP A 35 -4.09 -8.99 -2.68
N LEU A 36 -3.16 -9.93 -2.57
CA LEU A 36 -3.39 -11.35 -2.91
C LEU A 36 -4.43 -12.01 -2.01
N LEU A 37 -4.42 -11.72 -0.70
CA LEU A 37 -5.40 -12.25 0.24
C LEU A 37 -6.83 -11.76 -0.07
N ILE A 38 -6.99 -10.54 -0.56
CA ILE A 38 -8.29 -10.00 -0.99
C ILE A 38 -8.75 -10.62 -2.32
N TYR A 39 -7.81 -11.02 -3.18
CA TYR A 39 -8.13 -11.60 -4.48
C TYR A 39 -8.73 -13.02 -4.41
N VAL A 40 -8.31 -13.83 -3.43
CA VAL A 40 -8.78 -15.21 -3.23
C VAL A 40 -10.16 -15.29 -2.59
#